data_AF-A0A6G3WLJ3-F1
#
_entry.id   AF-A0A6G3WLJ3-F1
#
_cell.length_a   1.000
_cell.length_b   1.000
_cell.length_c   1.000
_cell.angle_alpha   90.00
_cell.angle_beta   90.00
_cell.angle_gamma   90.00
#
_symmetry.space_group_name_H-M   'P 1'
#
loop_
_entity.id
_entity.type
_entity.pdbx_description
1 polymer ?
#
loop_
_entity_poly.entity_id
_entity_poly.type
_entity_poly.pdbx_seq_one_letter_code
_entity_poly.pdbx_strand_id
1 'polypeptide(L)'
;AADDGTTDLDTEHLLWAATQVEPSRGLLSRAGVDPDALAGQLDEVLPREAGEPSAEPGLTPAAKRTLTAAYARSQAAGVSYIGPEHILGALIDDADSGASRFLGADDLDVGKLRG
;
A
#
# COMPACT_ATOMS: atom_id res chain seq x y z
N ALA A 1 1.16 18.36 -24.09
CA ALA A 1 0.66 17.14 -23.43
C ALA A 1 -0.27 17.62 -22.35
N ALA A 2 -1.51 17.12 -22.33
CA ALA A 2 -2.46 17.48 -21.30
C ALA A 2 -1.92 16.91 -19.99
N ASP A 3 -1.67 17.81 -19.03
CA ASP A 3 -1.53 17.49 -17.62
C ASP A 3 -2.97 17.17 -17.19
N ASP A 4 -3.37 15.92 -17.40
CA ASP A 4 -4.51 15.37 -16.68
C ASP A 4 -4.19 15.57 -15.21
N GLY A 5 -5.01 16.31 -14.47
CA GLY A 5 -4.79 16.68 -13.07
C GLY A 5 -4.82 15.50 -12.10
N THR A 6 -4.24 14.38 -12.50
CA THR A 6 -4.07 13.12 -11.80
C THR A 6 -2.88 13.29 -10.87
N THR A 7 -3.13 13.21 -9.57
CA THR A 7 -2.05 12.97 -8.62
C THR A 7 -1.57 11.55 -8.87
N ASP A 8 -0.25 11.36 -9.06
CA ASP A 8 0.30 10.01 -9.14
C ASP A 8 0.07 9.28 -7.82
N LEU A 9 -0.53 8.09 -7.88
CA LEU A 9 -0.64 7.19 -6.74
C LEU A 9 0.77 6.70 -6.35
N ASP A 10 1.12 6.90 -5.10
CA ASP A 10 2.37 6.43 -4.50
C ASP A 10 2.13 5.27 -3.52
N THR A 11 3.19 4.86 -2.82
CA THR A 11 3.14 3.73 -1.89
C THR A 11 2.29 4.03 -0.65
N GLU A 12 2.24 5.29 -0.23
CA GLU A 12 1.46 5.79 0.89
C GLU A 12 -0.03 5.74 0.57
N HIS A 13 -0.44 6.10 -0.66
CA HIS A 13 -1.81 5.91 -1.12
C HIS A 13 -2.23 4.44 -1.14
N LEU A 14 -1.34 3.54 -1.59
CA LEU A 14 -1.59 2.09 -1.57
C LEU A 14 -1.74 1.56 -0.14
N LEU A 15 -0.88 2.02 0.77
CA LEU A 15 -0.94 1.64 2.18
C LEU A 15 -2.21 2.17 2.83
N TRP A 16 -2.57 3.44 2.59
CA TRP A 16 -3.81 4.03 3.08
C TRP A 16 -5.01 3.23 2.58
N ALA A 17 -5.08 2.90 1.29
CA ALA A 17 -6.16 2.06 0.77
C ALA A 17 -6.23 0.68 1.46
N ALA A 18 -5.07 0.07 1.76
CA ALA A 18 -5.01 -1.18 2.51
C ALA A 18 -5.52 -1.04 3.95
N THR A 19 -5.39 0.15 4.56
CA THR A 19 -6.05 0.45 5.83
C THR A 19 -7.56 0.59 5.70
N GLN A 20 -8.18 0.69 4.51
CA GLN A 20 -9.62 0.94 4.37
C GLN A 20 -10.44 -0.29 3.98
N VAL A 21 -9.82 -1.34 3.43
CA VAL A 21 -10.54 -2.48 2.86
C VAL A 21 -10.15 -3.82 3.49
N GLU A 22 -11.12 -4.72 3.60
CA GLU A 22 -10.85 -6.12 3.93
C GLU A 22 -10.42 -6.91 2.68
N PRO A 23 -9.60 -7.98 2.82
CA PRO A 23 -9.00 -8.51 4.05
C PRO A 23 -7.77 -7.72 4.59
N SER A 24 -7.30 -6.69 3.89
CA SER A 24 -6.06 -5.97 4.25
C SER A 24 -6.07 -5.39 5.66
N ARG A 25 -7.18 -4.76 6.07
CA ARG A 25 -7.39 -4.26 7.44
C ARG A 25 -7.22 -5.34 8.49
N GLY A 26 -7.84 -6.51 8.28
CA GLY A 26 -7.70 -7.65 9.17
C GLY A 26 -6.26 -8.18 9.23
N LEU A 27 -5.52 -8.16 8.11
CA LEU A 27 -4.11 -8.57 8.07
C LEU A 27 -3.23 -7.61 8.87
N LEU A 28 -3.39 -6.30 8.69
CA LEU A 28 -2.68 -5.27 9.47
C LEU A 28 -2.95 -5.44 10.97
N SER A 29 -4.21 -5.60 11.35
CA SER A 29 -4.61 -5.84 12.75
C SER A 29 -3.95 -7.09 13.34
N ARG A 30 -3.89 -8.19 12.59
CA ARG A 30 -3.22 -9.44 13.01
C ARG A 30 -1.71 -9.28 13.16
N ALA A 31 -1.11 -8.36 12.42
CA ALA A 31 0.31 -8.03 12.51
C ALA A 31 0.64 -7.09 13.67
N GLY A 32 -0.37 -6.59 14.40
CA GLY A 32 -0.20 -5.68 15.53
C GLY A 32 -0.31 -4.20 15.17
N VAL A 33 -0.66 -3.86 13.92
CA VAL A 33 -0.92 -2.48 13.49
C VAL A 33 -2.39 -2.15 13.68
N ASP A 34 -2.67 -1.03 14.32
CA ASP A 34 -4.01 -0.44 14.35
C ASP A 34 -4.30 0.23 13.00
N PRO A 35 -5.22 -0.30 12.17
CA PRO A 35 -5.48 0.26 10.85
C PRO A 35 -6.07 1.66 10.91
N ASP A 36 -6.84 2.01 11.95
CA ASP A 36 -7.43 3.34 12.09
C ASP A 36 -6.36 4.38 12.46
N ALA A 37 -5.45 4.02 13.37
CA ALA A 37 -4.32 4.89 13.72
C ALA A 37 -3.40 5.12 12.52
N LEU A 38 -3.07 4.05 11.77
CA LEU A 38 -2.25 4.14 10.57
C LEU A 38 -2.94 4.97 9.46
N ALA A 39 -4.24 4.78 9.25
CA ALA A 39 -5.01 5.58 8.30
C ALA A 39 -4.94 7.07 8.63
N GLY A 40 -5.06 7.44 9.91
CA GLY A 40 -4.97 8.81 10.38
C GLY A 40 -3.60 9.44 10.12
N GLN A 41 -2.51 8.71 10.39
CA GLN A 41 -1.15 9.19 10.11
C GLN A 41 -0.92 9.43 8.61
N LEU A 42 -1.45 8.54 7.77
CA LEU A 42 -1.35 8.65 6.31
C LEU A 42 -2.19 9.83 5.80
N ASP A 43 -3.40 10.04 6.32
CA ASP A 43 -4.29 11.15 5.93
C ASP A 43 -3.70 12.54 6.26
N GLU A 44 -2.84 12.64 7.27
CA GLU A 44 -2.11 13.88 7.61
C GLU A 44 -1.02 14.25 6.59
N VAL A 45 -0.40 13.26 5.95
CA VAL A 45 0.70 13.47 5.01
C VAL A 45 0.27 13.44 3.55
N LEU A 46 -0.79 12.68 3.25
CA LEU A 46 -1.30 12.55 1.90
C LEU A 46 -1.92 13.88 1.47
N PRO A 47 -1.60 14.36 0.25
CA PRO A 47 -2.21 15.59 -0.25
C PRO A 47 -3.73 15.42 -0.31
N ARG A 48 -4.46 16.33 0.34
CA ARG A 48 -5.92 16.38 0.20
C ARG A 48 -6.24 16.79 -1.24
N GLU A 49 -6.76 15.86 -2.02
CA GLU A 49 -7.10 16.12 -3.41
C GLU A 49 -8.21 17.17 -3.50
N ALA A 50 -7.96 18.23 -4.26
CA ALA A 50 -8.92 19.31 -4.49
C ALA A 50 -9.77 19.09 -5.77
N GLY A 51 -9.67 17.91 -6.41
CA GLY A 51 -10.27 17.60 -7.71
C GLY A 51 -11.06 16.29 -7.72
N GLU A 52 -11.80 16.07 -8.81
CA GLU A 52 -12.48 14.80 -9.05
C GLU A 52 -11.45 13.69 -9.30
N PRO A 53 -11.58 12.52 -8.66
CA PRO A 53 -10.68 11.39 -8.88
C PRO A 53 -10.65 11.01 -10.37
N SER A 54 -9.45 10.90 -10.95
CA SER A 54 -9.29 10.38 -12.30
C SER A 54 -9.71 8.92 -12.37
N ALA A 55 -10.33 8.52 -13.48
CA ALA A 55 -10.65 7.13 -13.76
C ALA A 55 -9.39 6.28 -14.02
N GLU A 56 -8.29 6.92 -14.42
CA GLU A 56 -6.98 6.30 -14.64
C GLU A 56 -5.90 7.16 -13.95
N PRO A 57 -5.71 7.01 -12.64
CA PRO A 57 -4.65 7.70 -11.96
C PRO A 57 -3.28 7.17 -12.40
N GLY A 58 -2.31 8.08 -12.51
CA GLY A 58 -0.92 7.74 -12.74
C GLY A 58 -0.37 6.95 -11.54
N LEU A 59 0.73 6.22 -11.77
CA LEU A 59 1.45 5.51 -10.71
C LEU A 59 2.86 6.04 -10.66
N THR A 60 3.30 6.41 -9.46
CA THR A 60 4.72 6.72 -9.25
C THR A 60 5.59 5.49 -9.59
N PRO A 61 6.87 5.69 -9.95
CA PRO A 61 7.79 4.58 -10.16
C PRO A 61 7.90 3.64 -8.94
N ALA A 62 7.73 4.16 -7.72
CA ALA A 62 7.72 3.36 -6.51
C ALA A 62 6.48 2.46 -6.44
N ALA A 63 5.28 3.01 -6.58
CA ALA A 63 4.05 2.23 -6.60
C ALA A 63 4.04 1.15 -7.69
N LYS A 64 4.56 1.47 -8.88
CA LYS A 64 4.69 0.49 -9.97
C LYS A 64 5.64 -0.66 -9.61
N ARG A 65 6.76 -0.39 -8.94
CA ARG A 65 7.67 -1.43 -8.44
C ARG A 65 7.00 -2.30 -7.38
N THR A 66 6.29 -1.69 -6.43
CA THR A 66 5.53 -2.42 -5.40
C THR A 66 4.53 -3.39 -6.03
N LEU A 67 3.72 -2.94 -7.00
CA LEU A 67 2.75 -3.81 -7.68
C LEU A 67 3.44 -4.93 -8.49
N THR A 68 4.59 -4.64 -9.09
CA THR A 68 5.41 -5.67 -9.78
C THR A 68 5.94 -6.72 -8.80
N ALA A 69 6.38 -6.29 -7.61
CA ALA A 69 6.82 -7.20 -6.55
C ALA A 69 5.66 -8.03 -5.98
N ALA A 70 4.48 -7.42 -5.81
CA ALA A 70 3.26 -8.13 -5.39
C ALA A 70 2.88 -9.21 -6.40
N TYR A 71 2.96 -8.91 -7.70
CA TYR A 71 2.77 -9.91 -8.76
C TYR A 71 3.79 -11.05 -8.70
N ALA A 72 5.07 -10.75 -8.51
CA ALA A 72 6.08 -11.80 -8.35
C ALA A 72 5.78 -12.71 -7.15
N ARG A 73 5.25 -12.14 -6.06
CA ARG A 73 4.83 -12.88 -4.86
C ARG A 73 3.63 -13.79 -5.12
N SER A 74 2.62 -13.31 -5.85
CA SER A 74 1.45 -14.13 -6.21
C SER A 74 1.85 -15.32 -7.09
N GLN A 75 2.76 -15.11 -8.03
CA GLN A 75 3.32 -16.16 -8.87
C GLN A 75 4.09 -17.20 -8.03
N ALA A 76 4.88 -16.76 -7.05
CA ALA A 76 5.61 -17.66 -6.15
C ALA A 76 4.67 -18.47 -5.23
N ALA A 77 3.54 -17.90 -4.83
CA ALA A 77 2.48 -18.59 -4.08
C ALA A 77 1.64 -19.54 -4.95
N GLY A 78 1.85 -19.56 -6.28
CA GLY A 78 1.13 -20.42 -7.21
C GLY A 78 -0.32 -19.99 -7.46
N VAL A 79 -0.68 -18.74 -7.15
CA VAL A 79 -2.01 -18.19 -7.36
C VAL A 79 -2.04 -17.26 -8.57
N SER A 80 -3.14 -17.29 -9.32
CA SER A 80 -3.29 -16.53 -10.57
C SER A 80 -3.78 -15.09 -10.40
N TYR A 81 -3.95 -14.64 -9.15
CA TYR A 81 -4.46 -13.31 -8.82
C TYR A 81 -3.61 -12.64 -7.73
N ILE A 82 -3.42 -11.32 -7.85
CA ILE A 82 -2.74 -10.51 -6.83
C ILE A 82 -3.73 -10.22 -5.71
N GLY A 83 -3.72 -11.05 -4.68
CA GLY A 83 -4.45 -10.80 -3.44
C GLY A 83 -3.83 -9.64 -2.61
N PRO A 84 -4.60 -9.03 -1.70
CA PRO A 84 -4.13 -7.90 -0.91
C PRO A 84 -2.94 -8.21 0.00
N GLU A 85 -2.80 -9.45 0.45
CA GLU A 85 -1.63 -9.97 1.17
C GLU A 85 -0.34 -9.82 0.36
N HIS A 86 -0.40 -9.97 -0.96
CA HIS A 86 0.77 -9.80 -1.82
C HIS A 86 1.19 -8.34 -1.93
N ILE A 87 0.22 -7.43 -1.97
CA ILE A 87 0.46 -5.99 -2.01
C ILE A 87 1.06 -5.53 -0.68
N LEU A 88 0.45 -5.91 0.45
CA LEU A 88 0.98 -5.62 1.78
C LEU A 88 2.39 -6.18 1.98
N GLY A 89 2.63 -7.44 1.60
CA GLY A 89 3.96 -8.05 1.67
C GLY A 89 4.99 -7.31 0.81
N ALA A 90 4.59 -6.83 -0.38
CA ALA A 90 5.47 -6.06 -1.26
C ALA A 90 5.77 -4.65 -0.71
N LEU A 91 4.79 -3.99 -0.08
CA LEU A 91 4.99 -2.69 0.59
C LEU A 91 6.01 -2.83 1.72
N ILE A 92 5.89 -3.88 2.54
CA ILE A 92 6.78 -4.15 3.67
C ILE A 92 8.21 -4.51 3.24
N ASP A 93 8.34 -5.27 2.16
CA ASP A 93 9.66 -5.71 1.68
C ASP A 93 10.44 -4.57 0.99
N ASP A 94 9.78 -3.51 0.52
CA ASP A 94 10.43 -2.31 -0.01
C ASP A 94 10.76 -1.32 1.11
N ALA A 95 11.88 -1.54 1.81
CA ALA A 95 12.34 -0.71 2.94
C ALA A 95 12.62 0.75 2.57
N ASP A 96 12.85 1.05 1.28
CA ASP A 96 13.10 2.40 0.79
C ASP A 96 11.80 3.13 0.39
N SER A 97 10.64 2.45 0.44
CA SER A 97 9.34 3.05 0.14
C SER A 97 8.86 4.00 1.24
N GLY A 98 8.01 4.95 0.84
CA GLY A 98 7.36 5.85 1.79
C GLY A 98 6.44 5.10 2.76
N ALA A 99 5.71 4.08 2.28
CA ALA A 99 4.89 3.19 3.08
C ALA A 99 5.68 2.49 4.22
N SER A 100 6.89 2.04 3.94
CA SER A 100 7.74 1.36 4.94
C SER A 100 8.11 2.25 6.13
N ARG A 101 8.13 3.57 5.96
CA ARG A 101 8.39 4.51 7.08
C ARG A 101 7.25 4.55 8.07
N PHE A 102 6.00 4.42 7.60
CA PHE A 102 4.83 4.35 8.46
C PHE A 102 4.73 3.00 9.15
N LEU A 103 5.00 1.93 8.40
CA LEU A 103 4.99 0.57 8.94
C LEU A 103 6.10 0.35 9.98
N GLY A 104 7.32 0.84 9.76
CA GLY A 104 8.42 0.69 10.71
C GLY A 104 8.31 1.53 11.99
N ALA A 105 7.36 2.47 12.06
CA ALA A 105 7.06 3.22 13.28
C ALA A 105 6.23 2.40 14.27
N ASP A 106 5.46 1.41 13.78
CA ASP A 106 4.79 0.41 14.59
C ASP A 106 5.71 -0.80 14.81
N ASP A 107 5.68 -1.40 16.00
CA ASP A 107 6.47 -2.61 16.34
C ASP A 107 5.85 -3.84 15.63
N LEU A 108 5.99 -3.85 14.30
CA LEU A 108 5.35 -4.75 13.36
C LEU A 108 5.95 -6.15 13.42
N ASP A 109 5.10 -7.16 13.65
CA ASP A 109 5.48 -8.55 13.39
C ASP A 109 5.35 -8.86 11.89
N VAL A 110 6.32 -8.38 11.12
CA VAL A 110 6.41 -8.60 9.66
C VAL A 110 6.42 -10.08 9.28
N GLY A 111 6.75 -10.99 10.20
CA GLY A 111 6.66 -12.43 9.99
C GLY A 111 5.23 -12.91 9.72
N LYS A 112 4.22 -12.24 10.30
CA LYS A 112 2.80 -12.58 10.14
C LYS A 112 2.20 -12.13 8.81
N LEU A 113 2.83 -11.17 8.13
CA LEU A 113 2.39 -10.65 6.83
C LEU A 113 3.13 -11.30 5.65
N ARG A 114 4.19 -12.05 5.92
CA ARG A 114 5.00 -12.74 4.90
C ARG A 114 4.50 -14.15 4.56
N GLY A 115 3.56 -14.69 5.34
CA GLY A 115 3.01 -16.04 5.23
C GLY A 115 1.99 -16.22 4.11
#